data_AF-A0A4Z2BGX3-F1
#
_entry.id   AF-A0A4Z2BGX3-F1
#
_cell.length_a   1.000
_cell.length_b   1.000
_cell.length_c   1.000
_cell.angle_alpha   90.00
_cell.angle_beta   90.00
_cell.angle_gamma   90.00
#
_symmetry.space_group_name_H-M   'P 1'
#
loop_
_entity.id
_entity.type
_entity.pdbx_description
1 polymer ?
#
loop_
_entity_poly.entity_id
_entity_poly.type
_entity_poly.pdbx_seq_one_letter_code
_entity_poly.pdbx_strand_id
1 'polypeptide(L)'
;MGLPALLTTTPTRLLEGSHWSLLVYHHHSNRFSHYDSQNGSNSLHACRIASTLEPFLGAGRKAVFVEEPCPSQQNSYDCGMYVICIAEALCEKARVEGFPCLPLQIITPAYITQKRAEFFRLVQSLAQTDHCCSLSYH
;
A
#
# COMPACT_ATOMS: atom_id res chain seq x y z
N MET A 1 11.83 -38.28 -39.06
CA MET A 1 12.87 -38.00 -38.04
C MET A 1 13.31 -36.57 -38.24
N GLY A 2 13.15 -35.58 -37.38
CA GLY A 2 12.62 -35.44 -36.03
C GLY A 2 12.93 -33.98 -35.66
N LEU A 3 11.96 -33.25 -35.09
CA LEU A 3 12.20 -31.94 -34.50
C LEU A 3 13.27 -32.03 -33.39
N PRO A 4 13.88 -30.90 -33.06
CA PRO A 4 13.67 -30.43 -31.70
C PRO A 4 13.15 -28.99 -31.69
N ALA A 5 11.87 -28.86 -31.31
CA ALA A 5 11.37 -27.69 -30.62
C ALA A 5 11.88 -27.77 -29.18
N LEU A 6 12.77 -26.85 -28.82
CA LEU A 6 13.16 -26.54 -27.44
C LEU A 6 13.30 -25.00 -27.41
N LEU A 7 12.76 -24.23 -26.48
CA LEU A 7 11.94 -24.49 -25.31
C LEU A 7 11.28 -23.14 -24.98
N THR A 8 10.05 -23.23 -24.52
CA THR A 8 9.43 -22.31 -23.57
C THR A 8 9.34 -20.84 -24.00
N THR A 9 8.29 -20.54 -24.76
CA THR A 9 7.35 -19.51 -24.28
C THR A 9 6.78 -19.97 -22.93
N THR A 10 7.58 -19.88 -21.85
CA THR A 10 6.93 -19.56 -20.58
C THR A 10 6.22 -18.24 -20.88
N PRO A 11 4.88 -18.15 -20.77
CA PRO A 11 4.35 -16.85 -20.48
C PRO A 11 5.11 -16.48 -19.21
N THR A 12 5.99 -15.49 -19.30
CA THR A 12 6.18 -14.61 -18.16
C THR A 12 4.76 -14.31 -17.75
N ARG A 13 4.25 -15.02 -16.72
CA ARG A 13 3.18 -14.48 -15.91
C ARG A 13 3.79 -13.15 -15.53
N LEU A 14 3.41 -12.13 -16.28
CA LEU A 14 3.86 -10.77 -16.06
C LEU A 14 3.71 -10.62 -14.56
N LEU A 15 4.84 -10.43 -13.87
CA LEU A 15 4.88 -10.24 -12.41
C LEU A 15 4.31 -8.85 -12.12
N GLU A 16 3.18 -8.54 -12.74
CA GLU A 16 2.40 -7.34 -12.64
C GLU A 16 1.42 -7.60 -11.50
N GLY A 17 1.88 -7.33 -10.28
CA GLY A 17 0.96 -6.70 -9.34
C GLY A 17 0.53 -5.38 -9.99
N SER A 18 -0.59 -5.41 -10.72
CA SER A 18 -1.05 -4.27 -11.53
C SER A 18 -1.48 -3.08 -10.67
N HIS A 19 -1.81 -3.34 -9.40
CA HIS A 19 -2.40 -2.35 -8.52
C HIS A 19 -2.09 -2.60 -7.05
N TRP A 20 -1.78 -1.53 -6.32
CA TRP A 20 -1.55 -1.55 -4.88
C TRP A 20 -2.72 -0.86 -4.16
N SER A 21 -3.17 -1.47 -3.07
CA SER A 21 -4.17 -0.91 -2.16
C SER A 21 -3.77 -1.19 -0.71
N LEU A 22 -4.41 -0.50 0.23
CA LEU A 22 -4.08 -0.58 1.65
C LEU A 22 -5.20 -1.25 2.44
N LEU A 23 -4.88 -2.27 3.22
CA LEU A 23 -5.79 -2.89 4.18
C LEU A 23 -5.28 -2.63 5.60
N VAL A 24 -6.13 -2.05 6.45
CA VAL A 24 -5.82 -1.69 7.84
C VAL A 24 -6.74 -2.47 8.79
N TYR A 25 -6.17 -3.13 9.79
CA TYR A 25 -6.93 -3.75 10.87
C TYR A 25 -6.93 -2.87 12.12
N HIS A 26 -8.13 -2.52 12.60
CA HIS A 26 -8.36 -1.77 13.82
C HIS A 26 -8.77 -2.73 14.93
N HIS A 27 -7.85 -3.04 15.85
CA HIS A 27 -8.08 -3.99 16.94
C HIS A 27 -9.24 -3.57 17.87
N HIS A 28 -9.27 -2.31 18.30
CA HIS A 28 -10.28 -1.81 19.26
C HIS A 28 -11.71 -1.94 18.74
N SER A 29 -11.92 -1.74 17.43
CA SER A 29 -13.24 -1.83 16.79
C SER A 29 -13.48 -3.16 16.06
N ASN A 30 -12.50 -4.08 16.08
CA ASN A 30 -12.50 -5.33 15.32
C ASN A 30 -12.93 -5.13 13.85
N ARG A 31 -12.27 -4.19 13.16
CA ARG A 31 -12.65 -3.75 11.80
C ARG A 31 -11.46 -3.77 10.85
N PHE A 32 -11.65 -4.30 9.66
CA PHE A 32 -10.80 -4.11 8.51
C PHE A 32 -11.31 -2.94 7.66
N SER A 33 -10.46 -1.97 7.41
CA SER A 33 -10.72 -0.81 6.55
C SER A 33 -9.81 -0.90 5.32
N HIS A 34 -10.39 -0.96 4.14
CA HIS A 34 -9.68 -1.06 2.86
C HIS A 34 -9.73 0.28 2.13
N TYR A 35 -8.56 0.76 1.67
CA TYR A 35 -8.40 2.00 0.93
C TYR A 35 -7.79 1.69 -0.44
N ASP A 36 -8.49 2.07 -1.49
CA ASP A 36 -8.14 1.73 -2.87
C ASP A 36 -8.32 2.94 -3.78
N SER A 37 -7.21 3.45 -4.34
CA SER A 37 -7.21 4.60 -5.24
C SER A 37 -7.74 4.30 -6.65
N GLN A 38 -8.08 3.05 -6.95
CA GLN A 38 -8.65 2.62 -8.23
C GLN A 38 -10.03 1.98 -8.03
N ASN A 39 -10.87 2.63 -7.22
CA ASN A 39 -12.29 2.34 -7.05
C ASN A 39 -12.57 0.87 -6.66
N GLY A 40 -11.79 0.32 -5.74
CA GLY A 40 -12.03 -1.01 -5.17
C GLY A 40 -11.64 -2.16 -6.11
N SER A 41 -10.76 -1.94 -7.09
CA SER A 41 -10.26 -2.99 -7.98
C SER A 41 -9.65 -4.16 -7.19
N ASN A 42 -9.08 -3.91 -6.00
CA ASN A 42 -8.55 -4.92 -5.10
C ASN A 42 -9.52 -5.38 -4.00
N SER A 43 -10.79 -4.97 -4.01
CA SER A 43 -11.75 -5.28 -2.94
C SER A 43 -11.86 -6.79 -2.65
N LEU A 44 -11.96 -7.62 -3.69
CA LEU A 44 -12.02 -9.08 -3.53
C LEU A 44 -10.73 -9.66 -2.93
N HIS A 45 -9.58 -9.12 -3.30
CA HIS A 45 -8.29 -9.53 -2.76
C HIS A 45 -8.16 -9.12 -1.28
N ALA A 46 -8.53 -7.88 -0.95
CA ALA A 46 -8.53 -7.38 0.40
C ALA A 46 -9.48 -8.15 1.33
N CYS A 47 -10.70 -8.44 0.86
CA CYS A 47 -11.68 -9.24 1.62
C CYS A 47 -11.18 -10.67 1.90
N ARG A 48 -10.50 -11.31 0.94
CA ARG A 48 -9.88 -12.64 1.14
C ARG A 48 -8.76 -12.60 2.16
N ILE A 49 -7.89 -11.58 2.11
CA ILE A 49 -6.83 -11.40 3.10
C ILE A 49 -7.44 -11.16 4.49
N ALA A 50 -8.43 -10.27 4.59
CA ALA A 50 -9.14 -9.99 5.84
C ALA A 50 -9.76 -11.26 6.44
N SER A 51 -10.46 -12.06 5.63
CA SER A 51 -11.06 -13.33 6.06
C SER A 51 -10.02 -14.37 6.50
N THR A 52 -8.82 -14.34 5.89
CA THR A 52 -7.73 -15.25 6.25
C THR A 52 -7.08 -14.84 7.57
N LEU A 53 -6.96 -13.53 7.83
CA LEU A 53 -6.35 -12.99 9.04
C LEU A 53 -7.31 -12.94 10.23
N GLU A 54 -8.62 -12.85 9.97
CA GLU A 54 -9.68 -12.72 10.97
C GLU A 54 -9.56 -13.72 12.14
N PRO A 55 -9.31 -15.04 11.93
CA PRO A 55 -9.20 -16.01 13.02
C PRO A 55 -8.02 -15.77 13.96
N PHE A 56 -7.00 -15.02 13.52
CA PHE A 56 -5.78 -14.76 14.28
C PHE A 56 -5.80 -13.40 14.99
N LEU A 57 -6.67 -12.50 14.55
CA LEU A 57 -6.72 -11.11 15.03
C LEU A 57 -7.96 -10.82 15.88
N GLY A 58 -9.09 -11.46 15.56
CA GLY A 58 -10.32 -11.33 16.32
C GLY A 58 -10.35 -12.32 17.49
N ALA A 59 -10.69 -11.84 18.69
CA ALA A 59 -10.93 -12.68 19.88
C ALA A 59 -12.23 -13.53 19.75
N GLY A 60 -12.34 -14.32 18.68
CA GLY A 60 -13.50 -15.15 18.35
C GLY A 60 -14.72 -14.41 17.80
N ARG A 61 -14.59 -13.12 17.44
CA ARG A 61 -15.67 -12.30 16.87
C ARG A 61 -15.42 -12.00 15.40
N LYS A 62 -16.48 -12.09 14.59
CA LYS A 62 -16.44 -11.69 13.18
C LYS A 62 -16.03 -10.22 13.05
N ALA A 63 -14.99 -9.96 12.30
CA ALA A 63 -14.51 -8.62 11.99
C ALA A 63 -15.38 -7.98 10.90
N VAL A 64 -15.60 -6.67 11.01
CA VAL A 64 -16.32 -5.91 9.99
C VAL A 64 -15.33 -5.55 8.89
N PHE A 65 -15.67 -5.77 7.61
CA PHE A 65 -14.89 -5.30 6.47
C PHE A 65 -15.59 -4.07 5.87
N VAL A 66 -14.82 -2.99 5.65
CA VAL A 66 -15.32 -1.72 5.10
C VAL A 66 -14.42 -1.26 3.96
N GLU A 67 -15.03 -0.98 2.81
CA GLU A 67 -14.42 -0.18 1.74
C GLU A 67 -14.51 1.29 2.13
N GLU A 68 -13.39 1.89 2.48
CA GLU A 68 -13.34 3.27 2.92
C GLU A 68 -13.33 4.21 1.71
N PRO A 69 -13.92 5.41 1.84
CA PRO A 69 -13.72 6.47 0.88
C PRO A 69 -12.21 6.71 0.67
N CYS A 70 -11.78 6.71 -0.58
CA CYS A 70 -10.39 6.89 -0.96
C CYS A 70 -10.30 7.86 -2.14
N PRO A 71 -9.34 8.80 -2.15
CA PRO A 71 -9.12 9.63 -3.32
C PRO A 71 -8.71 8.78 -4.53
N SER A 72 -9.35 9.00 -5.67
CA SER A 72 -9.07 8.25 -6.89
C SER A 72 -7.80 8.77 -7.59
N GLN A 73 -6.92 7.85 -7.97
CA GLN A 73 -5.76 8.18 -8.80
C GLN A 73 -6.20 8.60 -10.21
N GLN A 74 -5.43 9.48 -10.84
CA GLN A 74 -5.69 9.99 -12.20
C GLN A 74 -4.69 9.46 -13.24
N ASN A 75 -3.82 8.53 -12.84
CA ASN A 75 -2.83 7.87 -13.71
C ASN A 75 -2.73 6.37 -13.37
N SER A 76 -1.86 5.64 -14.05
CA SER A 76 -1.71 4.19 -13.90
C SER A 76 -0.60 3.75 -12.95
N TYR A 77 0.16 4.66 -12.34
CA TYR A 77 1.43 4.33 -11.66
C TYR A 77 1.57 4.89 -10.24
N ASP A 78 0.63 5.72 -9.77
CA ASP A 78 0.68 6.32 -8.43
C ASP A 78 0.01 5.49 -7.33
N CYS A 79 -0.62 4.35 -7.61
CA CYS A 79 -1.32 3.54 -6.59
C CYS A 79 -0.45 3.25 -5.35
N GLY A 80 0.83 2.92 -5.54
CA GLY A 80 1.78 2.73 -4.44
C GLY A 80 2.04 4.01 -3.62
N MET A 81 2.06 5.18 -4.26
CA MET A 81 2.19 6.45 -3.54
C MET A 81 0.94 6.79 -2.74
N TYR A 82 -0.26 6.47 -3.25
CA TYR A 82 -1.50 6.59 -2.49
C TYR A 82 -1.45 5.70 -1.24
N VAL A 83 -1.03 4.43 -1.35
CA VAL A 83 -0.86 3.53 -0.19
C VAL A 83 0.06 4.16 0.87
N ILE A 84 1.22 4.66 0.47
CA ILE A 84 2.19 5.28 1.39
C ILE A 84 1.62 6.52 2.06
N CYS A 85 1.03 7.44 1.29
CA CYS A 85 0.52 8.71 1.81
C CYS A 85 -0.72 8.51 2.71
N ILE A 86 -1.58 7.56 2.38
CA ILE A 86 -2.74 7.20 3.21
C ILE A 86 -2.26 6.59 4.53
N ALA A 87 -1.29 5.67 4.49
CA ALA A 87 -0.71 5.08 5.70
C ALA A 87 -0.07 6.15 6.60
N GLU A 88 0.73 7.06 6.02
CA GLU A 88 1.33 8.20 6.75
C GLU A 88 0.25 9.05 7.44
N ALA A 89 -0.81 9.42 6.72
CA ALA A 89 -1.90 10.23 7.26
C ALA A 89 -2.68 9.53 8.39
N LEU A 90 -2.96 8.22 8.24
CA LEU A 90 -3.65 7.43 9.26
C LEU A 90 -2.80 7.28 10.53
N CYS A 91 -1.48 7.05 10.38
CA CYS A 91 -0.55 6.99 11.51
C CYS A 91 -0.50 8.32 12.27
N GLU A 92 -0.41 9.44 11.55
CA GLU A 92 -0.39 10.76 12.18
C GLU A 92 -1.70 11.07 12.91
N LYS A 93 -2.84 10.73 12.31
CA LYS A 93 -4.16 10.88 12.96
C LYS A 93 -4.32 9.98 14.19
N ALA A 94 -3.89 8.73 14.11
CA ALA A 94 -3.88 7.83 15.27
C ALA A 94 -2.99 8.37 16.40
N ARG A 95 -1.86 8.99 16.07
CA ARG A 95 -0.94 9.58 17.04
C ARG A 95 -1.52 10.82 17.74
N VAL A 96 -2.20 11.70 17.01
CA VAL A 96 -2.70 12.99 17.52
C VAL A 96 -4.08 12.86 18.17
N GLU A 97 -4.99 12.11 17.54
CA GLU A 97 -6.41 12.06 17.90
C GLU A 97 -6.82 10.72 18.53
N GLY A 98 -5.94 9.72 18.53
CA GLY A 98 -6.24 8.37 19.02
C GLY A 98 -7.14 7.55 18.10
N PHE A 99 -7.65 8.15 17.01
CA PHE A 99 -8.47 7.47 16.01
C PHE A 99 -7.96 7.76 14.59
N PRO A 100 -7.68 6.71 13.79
CA PRO A 100 -7.27 6.87 12.41
C PRO A 100 -8.48 7.27 11.53
N CYS A 101 -8.47 8.50 11.01
CA CYS A 101 -9.40 8.96 9.99
C CYS A 101 -8.62 9.52 8.80
N LEU A 102 -9.08 9.27 7.57
CA LEU A 102 -8.38 9.75 6.37
C LEU A 102 -8.80 11.19 6.04
N PRO A 103 -7.89 12.19 6.03
CA PRO A 103 -8.21 13.51 5.53
C PRO A 103 -8.25 13.52 4.00
N LEU A 104 -9.38 13.11 3.41
CA LEU A 104 -9.58 13.01 1.95
C LEU A 104 -9.21 14.28 1.18
N GLN A 105 -9.32 15.43 1.82
CA GLN A 105 -9.12 16.75 1.20
C GLN A 105 -7.64 17.09 1.03
N ILE A 106 -6.74 16.39 1.74
CA ILE A 106 -5.29 16.62 1.70
C ILE A 106 -4.65 15.78 0.59
N ILE A 107 -5.09 14.53 0.44
CA ILE A 107 -4.49 13.57 -0.49
C ILE A 107 -5.07 13.78 -1.89
N THR A 108 -4.44 14.66 -2.65
CA THR A 108 -4.78 15.00 -4.04
C THR A 108 -3.72 14.49 -5.03
N PRO A 109 -4.00 14.38 -6.34
CA PRO A 109 -2.99 14.00 -7.34
C PRO A 109 -1.75 14.91 -7.34
N ALA A 110 -1.92 16.21 -7.10
CA ALA A 110 -0.81 17.16 -6.98
C ALA A 110 0.03 16.87 -5.73
N TYR A 111 -0.61 16.62 -4.59
CA TYR A 111 0.06 16.22 -3.36
C TYR A 111 0.85 14.92 -3.53
N ILE A 112 0.26 13.91 -4.19
CA ILE A 112 0.92 12.64 -4.49
C ILE A 112 2.15 12.84 -5.39
N THR A 113 2.04 13.69 -6.41
CA THR A 113 3.18 14.03 -7.29
C THR A 113 4.31 14.71 -6.50
N GLN A 114 3.98 15.65 -5.62
CA GLN A 114 4.95 16.30 -4.74
C GLN A 114 5.61 15.28 -3.80
N LYS A 115 4.82 14.43 -3.13
CA LYS A 115 5.31 13.39 -2.23
C LYS A 115 6.22 12.40 -2.93
N ARG A 116 5.94 12.03 -4.17
CA ARG A 116 6.84 11.17 -4.97
C ARG A 116 8.23 11.79 -5.12
N ALA A 117 8.32 13.10 -5.38
CA ALA A 117 9.59 13.80 -5.47
C ALA A 117 10.29 13.95 -4.10
N GLU A 118 9.53 14.15 -3.01
CA GLU A 118 10.06 14.16 -1.65
C GLU A 118 10.63 12.80 -1.24
N PHE A 119 9.88 11.72 -1.48
CA PHE A 119 10.33 10.35 -1.21
C PHE A 119 11.60 10.00 -1.99
N PHE A 120 11.66 10.37 -3.27
CA PHE A 120 12.87 10.16 -4.07
C PHE A 120 14.10 10.87 -3.47
N ARG A 121 13.95 12.15 -3.09
CA ARG A 121 15.03 12.91 -2.44
C ARG A 121 15.43 12.32 -1.08
N LEU A 122 14.47 11.84 -0.30
CA LEU A 122 14.73 11.19 0.98
C LEU A 122 15.53 9.90 0.81
N VAL A 123 15.17 9.05 -0.16
CA VAL A 123 15.93 7.83 -0.46
C VAL A 123 17.37 8.17 -0.86
N GLN A 124 17.56 9.19 -1.69
CA GLN A 124 18.90 9.64 -2.08
C GLN A 124 19.72 10.15 -0.89
N SER A 125 19.12 10.93 0.02
CA SER A 125 19.84 11.47 1.17
C SER A 125 20.23 10.37 2.18
N LEU A 126 19.33 9.41 2.43
CA LEU A 126 19.62 8.27 3.30
C LEU A 126 20.74 7.42 2.71
N ALA A 127 20.72 7.14 1.41
CA ALA A 127 21.78 6.38 0.75
C ALA A 127 23.16 7.08 0.84
N GLN A 128 23.21 8.40 0.73
CA GLN A 128 24.45 9.17 0.89
C GLN A 128 24.95 9.18 2.34
N THR A 129 24.03 9.23 3.30
CA THR A 129 24.35 9.21 4.73
C THR A 129 24.98 7.88 5.13
N ASP A 130 24.45 6.75 4.64
CA ASP A 130 24.99 5.42 4.91
C ASP A 130 26.42 5.24 4.35
N HIS A 131 26.74 5.87 3.21
CA HIS A 131 28.11 5.88 2.65
C HIS A 131 29.07 6.74 3.48
N CYS A 132 28.61 7.84 4.08
CA CYS A 132 29.43 8.68 4.95
C CYS A 132 29.68 8.01 6.32
N CYS A 133 28.66 7.36 6.88
CA CYS A 133 28.77 6.60 8.12
C CYS A 133 29.68 5.36 7.98
N SER A 134 29.74 4.71 6.81
CA SER A 134 30.62 3.55 6.58
C SER A 134 32.09 3.94 6.35
N LEU A 135 32.37 5.15 5.86
CA LEU A 135 33.74 5.67 5.69
C LEU A 135 34.34 6.28 6.96
N SER A 136 33.55 6.49 8.02
CA SER A 136 34.00 7.07 9.29
C SER A 136 34.42 6.02 10.34
N TYR A 137 34.39 4.73 9.99
CA TYR A 137 34.87 3.61 10.81
C TYR A 137 36.19 2.98 10.31
N HIS A 138 36.89 3.64 9.39
CA HIS A 138 38.25 3.28 8.93
C HIS A 138 39.22 4.42 9.19
#